data_AF-A0A671XXN6-F1
#
_entry.id   AF-A0A671XXN6-F1
#
_cell.length_a   1.000
_cell.length_b   1.000
_cell.length_c   1.000
_cell.angle_alpha   90.00
_cell.angle_beta   90.00
_cell.angle_gamma   90.00
#
_symmetry.space_group_name_H-M   'P 1'
#
loop_
_entity.id
_entity.type
_entity.pdbx_description
1 polymer ?
#
loop_
_entity_poly.entity_id
_entity_poly.type
_entity_poly.pdbx_seq_one_letter_code
_entity_poly.pdbx_strand_id
1 'polypeptide(L)'
;MEEKKKKPRPPNQTDAADYLKKHRIMELMDNLTSMLFFHRPENPREFLIEQLEQLKISGQSDVRGPNLFNNTNLDAVFGILDPANQKYITFAQYKHALTTLGIKDINECPEGLVKSAQHSEHKSNQNYKIHLIFK
;
A
#
# COMPACT_ATOMS: atom_id res chain seq x y z
N MET A 1 -8.31 47.27 -27.03
CA MET A 1 -8.14 45.92 -27.59
C MET A 1 -8.29 44.95 -26.43
N GLU A 2 -9.41 44.24 -26.36
CA GLU A 2 -9.72 43.34 -25.25
C GLU A 2 -9.27 41.94 -25.65
N GLU A 3 -8.20 41.48 -25.01
CA GLU A 3 -7.63 40.16 -25.20
C GLU A 3 -8.65 39.12 -24.70
N LYS A 4 -9.41 38.53 -25.63
CA LYS A 4 -10.37 37.48 -25.31
C LYS A 4 -9.60 36.28 -24.76
N LYS A 5 -9.57 36.13 -23.42
CA LYS A 5 -9.09 34.93 -22.73
C LYS A 5 -9.79 33.71 -23.33
N LYS A 6 -9.05 32.94 -24.12
CA LYS A 6 -9.51 31.72 -24.78
C LYS A 6 -9.88 30.72 -23.69
N LYS A 7 -11.18 30.38 -23.59
CA LYS A 7 -11.70 29.45 -22.59
C LYS A 7 -10.94 28.11 -22.74
N PRO A 8 -10.37 27.55 -21.66
CA PRO A 8 -9.59 26.31 -21.77
C PRO A 8 -10.47 25.19 -22.33
N ARG A 9 -9.91 24.41 -23.26
CA ARG A 9 -10.60 23.27 -23.86
C ARG A 9 -10.97 22.29 -22.73
N PRO A 10 -12.21 21.78 -22.66
CA PRO A 10 -12.56 20.78 -21.66
C PRO A 10 -11.61 19.58 -21.82
N PRO A 11 -11.14 18.99 -20.71
CA PRO A 11 -10.23 17.84 -20.77
C PRO A 11 -10.91 16.73 -21.56
N ASN A 12 -10.17 16.16 -22.52
CA ASN A 12 -10.64 14.96 -23.19
C ASN A 12 -10.57 13.76 -22.21
N GLN A 13 -11.11 12.61 -22.59
CA GLN A 13 -11.12 11.43 -21.71
C GLN A 13 -9.71 11.02 -21.27
N THR A 14 -8.70 11.18 -22.14
CA THR A 14 -7.30 10.90 -21.83
C THR A 14 -6.74 11.85 -20.78
N ASP A 15 -6.97 13.14 -20.92
CA ASP A 15 -6.51 14.17 -19.97
C ASP A 15 -7.12 13.93 -18.57
N ALA A 16 -8.38 13.52 -18.50
CA ALA A 16 -9.04 13.16 -17.26
C ALA A 16 -8.45 11.88 -16.64
N ALA A 17 -8.22 10.84 -17.44
CA ALA A 17 -7.62 9.59 -16.97
C ALA A 17 -6.19 9.81 -16.43
N ASP A 18 -5.40 10.62 -17.13
CA ASP A 18 -4.03 10.97 -16.73
C ASP A 18 -4.03 11.77 -15.42
N TYR A 19 -4.98 12.69 -15.24
CA TYR A 19 -5.14 13.41 -13.98
C TYR A 19 -5.46 12.47 -12.81
N LEU A 20 -6.45 11.58 -12.98
CA LEU A 20 -6.83 10.60 -11.96
C LEU A 20 -5.65 9.71 -11.56
N LYS A 21 -4.89 9.21 -12.54
CA LYS A 21 -3.72 8.37 -12.32
C LYS A 21 -2.58 9.14 -11.63
N LYS A 22 -2.25 10.33 -12.13
CA LYS A 22 -1.18 11.17 -11.58
C LYS A 22 -1.41 11.51 -10.11
N HIS A 23 -2.65 11.79 -9.76
CA HIS A 23 -3.05 12.16 -8.40
C HIS A 23 -3.50 10.98 -7.54
N ARG A 24 -3.39 9.74 -8.04
CA ARG A 24 -3.79 8.51 -7.35
C ARG A 24 -5.20 8.57 -6.75
N ILE A 25 -6.12 9.21 -7.48
CA ILE A 25 -7.48 9.49 -6.99
C ILE A 25 -8.27 8.19 -6.84
N MET A 26 -8.05 7.20 -7.71
CA MET A 26 -8.74 5.92 -7.61
C MET A 26 -8.33 5.16 -6.34
N GLU A 27 -7.04 5.16 -5.99
CA GLU A 27 -6.52 4.54 -4.78
C GLU A 27 -7.03 5.24 -3.52
N LEU A 28 -7.14 6.58 -3.55
CA LEU A 28 -7.75 7.34 -2.45
C LEU A 28 -9.22 6.92 -2.24
N MET A 29 -10.00 6.82 -3.33
CA MET A 29 -11.40 6.42 -3.25
C MET A 29 -11.56 4.98 -2.75
N ASP A 30 -10.70 4.06 -3.18
CA ASP A 30 -10.68 2.66 -2.71
C ASP A 30 -10.40 2.59 -1.19
N ASN A 31 -9.45 3.38 -0.70
CA ASN A 31 -9.16 3.46 0.74
C ASN A 31 -10.32 4.05 1.54
N LEU A 32 -10.88 5.20 1.11
CA LEU A 32 -12.00 5.85 1.79
C LEU A 32 -13.24 4.94 1.85
N THR A 33 -13.54 4.24 0.76
CA THR A 33 -14.67 3.30 0.72
C THR A 33 -14.42 2.07 1.60
N SER A 34 -13.19 1.52 1.60
CA SER A 34 -12.80 0.44 2.51
C SER A 34 -12.97 0.84 3.98
N MET A 35 -12.56 2.05 4.36
CA MET A 35 -12.73 2.58 5.72
C MET A 35 -14.20 2.72 6.10
N LEU A 36 -15.07 3.18 5.19
CA LEU A 36 -16.52 3.22 5.43
C LEU A 36 -17.12 1.84 5.65
N PHE A 37 -16.75 0.84 4.83
CA PHE A 37 -17.26 -0.53 4.97
C PHE A 37 -16.83 -1.18 6.29
N PHE A 38 -15.62 -0.88 6.73
CA PHE A 38 -15.05 -1.43 7.95
C PHE A 38 -15.63 -0.75 9.20
N HIS A 39 -15.55 0.58 9.29
CA HIS A 39 -15.95 1.32 10.50
C HIS A 39 -17.46 1.52 10.62
N ARG A 40 -18.18 1.53 9.49
CA ARG A 40 -19.64 1.76 9.43
C ARG A 40 -20.10 2.91 10.33
N PRO A 41 -19.51 4.11 10.18
CA PRO A 41 -19.85 5.25 11.02
C PRO A 41 -21.30 5.67 10.84
N GLU A 42 -21.93 6.18 11.91
CA GLU A 42 -23.30 6.72 11.84
C GLU A 42 -23.39 7.91 10.88
N ASN A 43 -22.36 8.76 10.88
CA ASN A 43 -22.25 9.96 10.02
C ASN A 43 -21.11 9.79 8.99
N PRO A 44 -21.36 9.10 7.84
CA PRO A 44 -20.30 8.76 6.89
C PRO A 44 -19.64 9.98 6.24
N ARG A 45 -20.39 11.07 6.03
CA ARG A 45 -19.84 12.30 5.44
C ARG A 45 -18.84 12.98 6.36
N GLU A 46 -19.18 13.10 7.64
CA GLU A 46 -18.32 13.71 8.65
C GLU A 46 -17.04 12.89 8.83
N PHE A 47 -17.19 11.56 8.98
CA PHE A 47 -16.06 10.64 9.01
C PHE A 47 -15.10 10.82 7.82
N LEU A 48 -15.61 10.88 6.59
CA LEU A 48 -14.77 11.08 5.40
C LEU A 48 -14.02 12.42 5.41
N ILE A 49 -14.64 13.49 5.92
CA ILE A 49 -13.99 14.79 6.06
C ILE A 49 -12.81 14.68 7.01
N GLU A 50 -13.01 14.08 8.19
CA GLU A 50 -11.94 13.88 9.18
C GLU A 50 -10.78 13.04 8.61
N GLN A 51 -11.08 11.96 7.88
CA GLN A 51 -10.04 11.14 7.24
C GLN A 51 -9.24 11.94 6.20
N LEU A 52 -9.89 12.77 5.40
CA LEU A 52 -9.21 13.63 4.43
C LEU A 52 -8.37 14.74 5.09
N GLU A 53 -8.85 15.30 6.20
CA GLU A 53 -8.10 16.28 6.99
C GLU A 53 -6.84 15.68 7.61
N GLN A 54 -6.95 14.49 8.21
CA GLN A 54 -5.80 13.74 8.72
C GLN A 54 -4.80 13.41 7.60
N LEU A 55 -5.29 12.98 6.43
CA LEU A 55 -4.44 12.71 5.29
C LEU A 55 -3.69 13.97 4.82
N LYS A 56 -4.36 15.11 4.76
CA LYS A 56 -3.75 16.39 4.40
C LYS A 56 -2.62 16.79 5.35
N ILE A 57 -2.83 16.61 6.66
CA ILE A 57 -1.82 16.92 7.69
C ILE A 57 -0.63 15.95 7.58
N SER A 58 -0.89 14.66 7.35
CA SER A 58 0.17 13.64 7.20
C SER A 58 1.05 13.86 5.97
N GLY A 59 0.54 14.51 4.93
CA GLY A 59 1.35 14.89 3.77
C GLY A 59 2.32 16.05 4.03
N GLN A 60 2.14 16.78 5.14
CA GLN A 60 2.91 18.00 5.49
C GLN A 60 3.77 17.84 6.74
N SER A 61 3.59 16.75 7.49
CA SER A 61 4.22 16.51 8.78
C SER A 61 4.51 15.01 8.95
N ASP A 62 5.32 14.63 9.92
CA ASP A 62 5.59 13.21 10.24
C ASP A 62 4.41 12.54 10.99
N VAL A 63 3.23 13.15 10.95
CA VAL A 63 2.01 12.61 11.55
C VAL A 63 1.52 11.45 10.69
N ARG A 64 1.28 10.31 11.31
CA ARG A 64 0.75 9.12 10.64
C ARG A 64 -0.64 9.43 10.07
N GLY A 65 -0.82 9.22 8.76
CA GLY A 65 -2.11 9.37 8.09
C GLY A 65 -3.12 8.28 8.47
N PRO A 66 -4.38 8.42 8.02
CA PRO A 66 -5.42 7.41 8.27
C PRO A 66 -5.02 6.07 7.64
N ASN A 67 -5.15 4.99 8.41
CA ASN A 67 -4.79 3.64 7.98
C ASN A 67 -5.84 2.64 8.45
N LEU A 68 -6.23 1.74 7.55
CA LEU A 68 -7.13 0.63 7.87
C LEU A 68 -6.45 -0.42 8.78
N PHE A 69 -5.14 -0.62 8.61
CA PHE A 69 -4.38 -1.60 9.37
C PHE A 69 -3.74 -0.97 10.62
N ASN A 70 -3.95 -1.61 11.77
CA ASN A 70 -3.22 -1.31 13.00
C ASN A 70 -2.14 -2.37 13.29
N ASN A 71 -1.39 -2.18 14.37
CA ASN A 71 -0.30 -3.09 14.73
C ASN A 71 -0.81 -4.51 15.01
N THR A 72 -2.00 -4.66 15.61
CA THR A 72 -2.61 -5.97 15.87
C THR A 72 -2.95 -6.71 14.57
N ASN A 73 -3.38 -6.00 13.52
CA ASN A 73 -3.58 -6.62 12.21
C ASN A 73 -2.25 -7.12 11.62
N LEU A 74 -1.18 -6.34 11.77
CA LEU A 74 0.14 -6.72 11.31
C LEU A 74 0.67 -7.93 12.08
N ASP A 75 0.53 -7.94 13.42
CA ASP A 75 0.90 -9.08 14.27
C ASP A 75 0.18 -10.37 13.83
N ALA A 76 -1.11 -10.27 13.52
CA ALA A 76 -1.89 -11.40 13.03
C ALA A 76 -1.37 -11.90 11.67
N VAL A 77 -1.09 -10.99 10.72
CA VAL A 77 -0.51 -11.35 9.42
C VAL A 77 0.86 -12.00 9.61
N PHE A 78 1.71 -11.48 10.49
CA PHE A 78 3.01 -12.09 10.78
C PHE A 78 2.87 -13.49 11.41
N GLY A 79 1.94 -13.68 12.34
CA GLY A 79 1.65 -14.99 12.92
C GLY A 79 1.19 -16.02 11.88
N ILE A 80 0.43 -15.59 10.87
CA ILE A 80 0.02 -16.45 9.76
C ILE A 80 1.21 -16.83 8.87
N LEU A 81 2.17 -15.91 8.69
CA LEU A 81 3.32 -16.11 7.80
C LEU A 81 4.45 -16.92 8.45
N ASP A 82 4.61 -16.80 9.76
CA ASP A 82 5.60 -17.53 10.55
C ASP A 82 4.95 -18.22 11.77
N PRO A 83 4.10 -19.25 11.53
CA PRO A 83 3.37 -19.92 12.61
C PRO A 83 4.30 -20.68 13.57
N ALA A 84 5.52 -21.00 13.13
CA ALA A 84 6.53 -21.67 13.93
C ALA A 84 7.48 -20.67 14.64
N ASN A 85 7.24 -19.35 14.51
CA ASN A 85 8.04 -18.28 15.11
C ASN A 85 9.55 -18.42 14.83
N GLN A 86 9.90 -18.85 13.62
CA GLN A 86 11.26 -19.10 13.15
C GLN A 86 12.03 -17.81 12.83
N LYS A 87 11.35 -16.66 12.82
CA LYS A 87 11.89 -15.32 12.51
C LYS A 87 12.35 -15.16 11.06
N TYR A 88 11.94 -16.06 10.17
CA TYR A 88 12.15 -15.93 8.73
C TYR A 88 10.96 -16.46 7.94
N ILE A 89 10.78 -15.91 6.74
CA ILE A 89 9.81 -16.39 5.75
C ILE A 89 10.50 -16.58 4.40
N THR A 90 9.94 -17.41 3.52
CA THR A 90 10.44 -17.53 2.16
C THR A 90 10.07 -16.30 1.33
N PHE A 91 10.82 -16.03 0.26
CA PHE A 91 10.49 -14.95 -0.67
C PHE A 91 9.11 -15.12 -1.32
N ALA A 92 8.68 -16.35 -1.58
CA ALA A 92 7.33 -16.64 -2.08
C ALA A 92 6.24 -16.25 -1.07
N GLN A 93 6.44 -16.58 0.22
CA GLN A 93 5.54 -16.17 1.29
C GLN A 93 5.51 -14.65 1.47
N TYR A 94 6.65 -13.98 1.36
CA TYR A 94 6.72 -12.52 1.38
C TYR A 94 5.94 -11.88 0.23
N LYS A 95 6.15 -12.33 -1.02
CA LYS A 95 5.39 -11.84 -2.18
C LYS A 95 3.90 -12.07 -2.00
N HIS A 96 3.51 -13.25 -1.53
CA HIS A 96 2.11 -13.58 -1.29
C HIS A 96 1.50 -12.70 -0.18
N ALA A 97 2.20 -12.51 0.93
CA ALA A 97 1.77 -11.67 2.03
C ALA A 97 1.48 -10.23 1.59
N LEU A 98 2.43 -9.62 0.88
CA LEU A 98 2.29 -8.25 0.41
C LEU A 98 1.13 -8.12 -0.59
N THR A 99 0.96 -9.11 -1.46
CA THR A 99 -0.19 -9.16 -2.37
C THR A 99 -1.51 -9.22 -1.61
N THR A 100 -1.60 -10.06 -0.57
CA THR A 100 -2.79 -10.16 0.30
C THR A 100 -3.06 -8.86 1.06
N LEU A 101 -2.01 -8.11 1.41
CA LEU A 101 -2.12 -6.76 2.00
C LEU A 101 -2.44 -5.66 0.97
N GLY A 102 -2.63 -6.01 -0.31
CA GLY A 102 -2.97 -5.07 -1.38
C GLY A 102 -1.78 -4.28 -1.94
N ILE A 103 -0.54 -4.65 -1.57
CA ILE A 103 0.68 -3.99 -2.04
C ILE A 103 1.04 -4.55 -3.42
N LYS A 104 0.97 -3.68 -4.44
CA LYS A 104 1.23 -4.04 -5.84
C LYS A 104 2.71 -3.92 -6.22
N ASP A 105 3.38 -2.90 -5.69
CA ASP A 105 4.80 -2.64 -5.96
C ASP A 105 5.67 -3.36 -4.92
N ILE A 106 5.93 -4.64 -5.16
CA ILE A 106 6.70 -5.49 -4.24
C ILE A 106 8.21 -5.28 -4.45
N ASN A 107 8.93 -4.95 -3.37
CA ASN A 107 10.39 -4.86 -3.39
C ASN A 107 11.02 -6.25 -3.61
N GLU A 108 11.75 -6.44 -4.70
CA GLU A 108 12.39 -7.72 -5.01
C GLU A 108 13.65 -8.00 -4.17
N CYS A 109 14.20 -6.97 -3.51
CA CYS A 109 15.36 -7.09 -2.64
C CYS A 109 15.05 -6.46 -1.27
N PRO A 110 14.18 -7.10 -0.46
CA PRO A 110 13.87 -6.61 0.88
C PRO A 110 15.09 -6.70 1.81
N GLU A 111 15.14 -5.81 2.80
CA GLU A 111 16.10 -5.93 3.91
C GLU A 111 15.90 -7.28 4.62
N GLY A 112 17.01 -7.94 4.98
CA GLY A 112 16.98 -9.29 5.59
C GLY A 112 16.94 -10.44 4.57
N LEU A 113 16.96 -10.18 3.26
CA LEU A 113 17.12 -11.21 2.23
C LEU A 113 18.52 -11.86 2.34
N VAL A 114 18.56 -13.12 2.77
CA VAL A 114 19.80 -13.91 2.79
C VAL A 114 19.82 -14.82 1.56
N LYS A 115 20.78 -14.58 0.66
CA LYS A 115 21.07 -15.49 -0.45
C LYS A 115 21.81 -16.70 0.12
N SER A 116 21.18 -17.87 0.16
CA SER A 116 21.88 -19.09 0.50
C SER A 116 22.87 -19.43 -0.62
N ALA A 117 24.13 -19.04 -0.46
CA ALA A 117 25.20 -19.63 -1.24
C ALA A 117 25.35 -21.08 -0.78
N GLN A 118 25.11 -22.07 -1.66
CA GLN A 118 25.93 -23.28 -1.90
C GLN A 118 25.19 -24.29 -2.80
N HIS A 119 25.83 -24.54 -3.96
CA HIS A 119 25.91 -25.77 -4.77
C HIS A 119 24.85 -26.17 -5.83
N SER A 120 25.36 -26.15 -7.08
CA SER A 120 25.12 -26.99 -8.26
C SER A 120 23.70 -27.17 -8.81
N GLU A 121 23.53 -26.62 -10.02
CA GLU A 121 22.85 -27.25 -11.17
C GLU A 121 21.55 -28.00 -10.87
N HIS A 122 20.45 -27.27 -10.72
CA HIS A 122 19.20 -27.51 -11.47
C HIS A 122 18.25 -26.33 -11.22
N LYS A 123 17.80 -25.71 -12.33
CA LYS A 123 16.90 -24.56 -12.37
C LYS A 123 15.54 -24.92 -11.77
N SER A 124 15.10 -24.21 -10.72
CA SER A 124 13.82 -23.46 -10.68
C SER A 124 13.37 -22.99 -9.29
N ASN A 125 14.08 -23.25 -8.19
CA ASN A 125 13.58 -22.85 -6.87
C ASN A 125 14.72 -22.47 -5.92
N GLN A 126 15.24 -21.26 -6.04
CA GLN A 126 16.17 -20.72 -5.04
C GLN A 126 15.38 -20.40 -3.76
N ASN A 127 15.64 -21.18 -2.71
CA ASN A 127 15.07 -21.01 -1.37
C ASN A 127 15.66 -19.76 -0.69
N TYR A 128 15.18 -18.59 -1.10
CA TYR A 128 15.50 -17.33 -0.43
C TYR A 128 14.76 -17.24 0.91
N LYS A 129 15.51 -17.02 2.00
CA LYS A 129 14.96 -16.71 3.32
C LYS A 129 15.08 -15.21 3.59
N ILE A 130 13.97 -14.58 3.95
CA ILE A 130 13.92 -13.21 4.44
C ILE A 130 13.84 -13.29 5.95
N HIS A 131 14.86 -12.79 6.63
CA HIS A 131 14.80 -12.60 8.08
C HIS A 131 13.88 -11.42 8.38
N LEU A 132 12.91 -11.64 9.26
CA LEU A 132 12.05 -10.57 9.75
C LEU A 132 12.87 -9.74 10.75
N ILE A 133 13.29 -8.54 10.32
CA ILE A 133 14.03 -7.60 11.18
C ILE A 133 13.01 -6.93 12.12
N PHE A 134 12.94 -7.40 13.35
CA PHE A 134 12.15 -6.75 14.40
C PHE A 134 13.00 -5.68 15.10
N LYS A 135 12.45 -4.48 15.29
CA LYS A 135 12.92 -3.48 16.26
C LYS A 135 12.00 -3.50 17.47
#